data_AF-A0A078SBC2-F1
#
_entry.id   AF-A0A078SBC2-F1
#
_cell.length_a   1.000
_cell.length_b   1.000
_cell.length_c   1.000
_cell.angle_alpha   90.00
_cell.angle_beta   90.00
_cell.angle_gamma   90.00
#
_symmetry.space_group_name_H-M   'P 1'
#
loop_
_entity.id
_entity.type
_entity.pdbx_description
1 polymer ?
#
loop_
_entity_poly.entity_id
_entity_poly.type
_entity_poly.pdbx_seq_one_letter_code
_entity_poly.pdbx_strand_id
1 'polypeptide(L)'
;MNRLKHLQETLEKNILDNFLVDEVEFVVLDYNSQDGLEEWIAQSMMKYIEMGILVYYRTTEPAYYRRSHSRNMVFRLAEGEVVCNLDADNYLGRGFAEFMLKEFNNKERLFYTSNLCYRDVFGRGCLERKEFVEARGYNEVFVGYGLEDVEFFNRLLCRGLVQEIFNQKEFYNVLMHADEERIAQEFLLKKLQSVYLDYINPYSTRVLMLYKGQRFGIGVIQNNIAMNYNHPDESDMLKQCIGDKYRLVIKGEWKEGIWDEMENGIRLNFKDEEMILRNKSNCLYDFNHQYYKVKDANLIVVIVMGVTEAINYLKMKKMDNDCKTVNPNGFGQGIVYRNFDYTNKILLA
;
A
#
# COMPACT_ATOMS: atom_id res chain seq x y z
N MET A 1 -4.93 8.33 -5.94
CA MET A 1 -4.10 9.34 -6.65
C MET A 1 -3.84 8.84 -8.07
N ASN A 2 -4.27 9.61 -9.07
CA ASN A 2 -4.02 9.39 -10.50
C ASN A 2 -4.50 8.03 -11.04
N ARG A 3 -5.75 7.67 -10.77
CA ARG A 3 -6.37 6.40 -11.19
C ARG A 3 -7.68 6.60 -11.97
N LEU A 4 -7.87 7.77 -12.61
CA LEU A 4 -9.10 8.11 -13.34
C LEU A 4 -9.50 7.02 -14.34
N LYS A 5 -8.56 6.52 -15.15
CA LYS A 5 -8.85 5.46 -16.15
C LYS A 5 -9.45 4.20 -15.53
N HIS A 6 -9.08 3.85 -14.30
CA HIS A 6 -9.63 2.68 -13.62
C HIS A 6 -11.02 2.99 -13.08
N LEU A 7 -11.21 4.15 -12.44
CA LEU A 7 -12.52 4.57 -11.93
C LEU A 7 -13.56 4.75 -13.03
N GLN A 8 -13.15 5.17 -14.23
CA GLN A 8 -14.02 5.25 -15.40
C GLN A 8 -14.66 3.91 -15.76
N GLU A 9 -13.96 2.81 -15.50
CA GLU A 9 -14.39 1.46 -15.82
C GLU A 9 -15.07 0.76 -14.65
N THR A 10 -14.71 1.11 -13.41
CA THR A 10 -15.15 0.38 -12.20
C THR A 10 -16.25 1.06 -11.42
N LEU A 11 -16.23 2.39 -11.26
CA LEU A 11 -17.04 3.08 -10.27
C LEU A 11 -18.55 2.94 -10.53
N GLU A 12 -19.00 3.31 -11.74
CA GLU A 12 -20.41 3.22 -12.11
C GLU A 12 -20.90 1.77 -12.08
N LYS A 13 -20.07 0.83 -12.55
CA LYS A 13 -20.40 -0.60 -12.51
C LYS A 13 -20.60 -1.11 -11.09
N ASN A 14 -19.69 -0.74 -10.18
CA ASN A 14 -19.76 -1.14 -8.77
C ASN A 14 -21.00 -0.57 -8.09
N ILE A 15 -21.35 0.69 -8.37
CA ILE A 15 -22.58 1.34 -7.88
C ILE A 15 -23.81 0.56 -8.37
N LEU A 16 -23.92 0.30 -9.67
CA LEU A 16 -25.08 -0.38 -10.26
C LEU A 16 -25.23 -1.82 -9.77
N ASP A 17 -24.12 -2.53 -9.60
CA ASP A 17 -24.08 -3.93 -9.14
C ASP A 17 -24.46 -4.09 -7.66
N ASN A 18 -24.39 -3.01 -6.89
CA ASN A 18 -24.58 -2.99 -5.44
C ASN A 18 -25.54 -1.86 -5.01
N PHE A 19 -26.46 -1.50 -5.90
CA PHE A 19 -27.41 -0.43 -5.65
C PHE A 19 -28.47 -0.88 -4.64
N LEU A 20 -28.29 -0.50 -3.37
CA LEU A 20 -29.26 -0.70 -2.29
C LEU A 20 -29.60 0.67 -1.71
N VAL A 21 -30.83 1.12 -1.98
CA VAL A 21 -31.30 2.46 -1.59
C VAL A 21 -31.20 2.62 -0.08
N ASP A 22 -30.58 3.72 0.36
CA ASP A 22 -30.39 4.10 1.76
C ASP A 22 -29.58 3.12 2.63
N GLU A 23 -29.05 2.03 2.07
CA GLU A 23 -28.26 1.02 2.79
C GLU A 23 -26.77 1.04 2.41
N VAL A 24 -26.42 1.61 1.26
CA VAL A 24 -25.05 1.61 0.72
C VAL A 24 -24.65 3.00 0.25
N GLU A 25 -23.43 3.37 0.59
CA GLU A 25 -22.72 4.50 -0.01
C GLU A 25 -21.39 4.05 -0.65
N PHE A 26 -20.98 4.76 -1.69
CA PHE A 26 -19.67 4.68 -2.29
C PHE A 26 -18.90 5.96 -1.94
N VAL A 27 -17.76 5.81 -1.27
CA VAL A 27 -16.93 6.95 -0.89
C VAL A 27 -15.67 6.96 -1.74
N VAL A 28 -15.53 7.96 -2.60
CA VAL A 28 -14.33 8.15 -3.43
C VAL A 28 -13.45 9.22 -2.79
N LEU A 29 -12.22 8.84 -2.42
CA LEU A 29 -11.19 9.79 -2.01
C LEU A 29 -10.25 10.10 -3.18
N ASP A 30 -10.37 11.30 -3.73
CA ASP A 30 -9.34 11.90 -4.55
C ASP A 30 -8.17 12.38 -3.70
N TYR A 31 -7.17 11.50 -3.61
CA TYR A 31 -5.94 11.73 -2.89
C TYR A 31 -4.97 12.60 -3.69
N ASN A 32 -5.36 13.86 -3.97
CA ASN A 32 -4.62 14.87 -4.71
C ASN A 32 -4.23 14.50 -6.16
N SER A 33 -5.17 13.91 -6.91
CA SER A 33 -4.96 13.51 -8.30
C SER A 33 -4.88 14.71 -9.24
N GLN A 34 -4.08 14.55 -10.29
CA GLN A 34 -3.74 15.54 -11.32
C GLN A 34 -4.10 15.03 -12.73
N ASP A 35 -4.85 13.94 -12.82
CA ASP A 35 -5.22 13.26 -14.07
C ASP A 35 -6.63 13.61 -14.57
N GLY A 36 -7.26 14.66 -14.01
CA GLY A 36 -8.60 15.09 -14.37
C GLY A 36 -9.73 14.39 -13.60
N LEU A 37 -9.41 13.70 -12.50
CA LEU A 37 -10.39 12.92 -11.73
C LEU A 37 -11.56 13.76 -11.23
N GLU A 38 -11.29 14.93 -10.65
CA GLU A 38 -12.32 15.82 -10.12
C GLU A 38 -13.30 16.25 -11.22
N GLU A 39 -12.76 16.74 -12.34
CA GLU A 39 -13.53 17.20 -13.48
C GLU A 39 -14.41 16.08 -14.05
N TRP A 40 -13.88 14.87 -14.11
CA TRP A 40 -14.64 13.72 -14.56
C TRP A 40 -15.78 13.33 -13.61
N ILE A 41 -15.54 13.33 -12.28
CA ILE A 41 -16.62 13.07 -11.30
C ILE A 41 -17.71 14.13 -11.45
N ALA A 42 -17.33 15.41 -11.56
CA ALA A 42 -18.28 16.53 -11.72
C ALA A 42 -19.09 16.46 -13.02
N GLN A 43 -18.57 15.84 -14.08
CA GLN A 43 -19.26 15.73 -15.37
C GLN A 43 -20.07 14.43 -15.51
N SER A 44 -19.56 13.31 -14.98
CA SER A 44 -20.07 11.98 -15.30
C SER A 44 -20.79 11.30 -14.13
N MET A 45 -20.46 11.69 -12.88
CA MET A 45 -20.91 10.98 -11.68
C MET A 45 -21.81 11.82 -10.77
N MET A 46 -22.09 13.08 -11.13
CA MET A 46 -22.97 13.97 -10.34
C MET A 46 -24.35 13.37 -10.05
N LYS A 47 -24.96 12.66 -11.01
CA LYS A 47 -26.24 11.98 -10.80
C LYS A 47 -26.21 11.04 -9.57
N TYR A 48 -25.09 10.35 -9.32
CA TYR A 48 -24.95 9.45 -8.17
C TYR A 48 -24.70 10.21 -6.86
N ILE A 49 -24.06 11.38 -6.93
CA ILE A 49 -23.90 12.28 -5.78
C ILE A 49 -25.26 12.87 -5.38
N GLU A 50 -26.05 13.32 -6.36
CA GLU A 50 -27.40 13.86 -6.14
C GLU A 50 -28.37 12.80 -5.60
N MET A 51 -28.19 11.54 -6.02
CA MET A 51 -28.93 10.40 -5.46
C MET A 51 -28.49 9.99 -4.05
N GLY A 52 -27.40 10.56 -3.53
CA GLY A 52 -26.87 10.25 -2.19
C GLY A 52 -26.07 8.94 -2.10
N ILE A 53 -25.95 8.16 -3.18
CA ILE A 53 -25.20 6.89 -3.17
C ILE A 53 -23.69 7.07 -3.35
N LEU A 54 -23.24 8.20 -3.92
CA LEU A 54 -21.82 8.51 -4.09
C LEU A 54 -21.45 9.75 -3.29
N VAL A 55 -20.37 9.65 -2.52
CA VAL A 55 -19.74 10.80 -1.84
C VAL A 55 -18.33 10.94 -2.36
N TYR A 56 -18.01 12.15 -2.85
CA TYR A 56 -16.69 12.49 -3.34
C TYR A 56 -15.96 13.35 -2.31
N TYR A 57 -14.76 12.93 -1.94
CA TYR A 57 -13.85 13.72 -1.11
C TYR A 57 -12.56 14.00 -1.86
N ARG A 58 -11.98 15.18 -1.65
CA ARG A 58 -10.67 15.53 -2.20
C ARG A 58 -9.77 16.11 -1.13
N THR A 59 -8.52 15.66 -1.09
CA THR A 59 -7.43 16.32 -0.35
C THR A 59 -6.42 16.90 -1.34
N THR A 60 -5.77 18.00 -0.97
CA THR A 60 -4.73 18.67 -1.76
C THR A 60 -3.35 18.63 -1.11
N GLU A 61 -3.23 18.05 0.08
CA GLU A 61 -2.00 18.09 0.88
C GLU A 61 -0.92 17.08 0.44
N PRO A 62 -1.25 15.80 0.15
CA PRO A 62 -0.22 14.81 -0.13
C PRO A 62 0.41 15.02 -1.51
N ALA A 63 1.73 15.25 -1.55
CA ALA A 63 2.49 15.35 -2.81
C ALA A 63 2.79 13.97 -3.45
N TYR A 64 2.68 12.89 -2.68
CA TYR A 64 2.95 11.51 -3.09
C TYR A 64 1.89 10.60 -2.49
N TYR A 65 1.60 9.49 -3.18
CA TYR A 65 0.68 8.49 -2.68
C TYR A 65 1.24 7.81 -1.43
N ARG A 66 0.40 7.75 -0.37
CA ARG A 66 0.67 7.06 0.89
C ARG A 66 -0.47 6.10 1.16
N ARG A 67 -0.25 4.83 0.88
CA ARG A 67 -1.27 3.78 0.84
C ARG A 67 -2.07 3.63 2.14
N SER A 68 -1.39 3.44 3.27
CA SER A 68 -2.05 3.32 4.58
C SER A 68 -2.83 4.59 4.93
N HIS A 69 -2.26 5.77 4.70
CA HIS A 69 -2.90 7.04 5.03
C HIS A 69 -4.13 7.31 4.16
N SER A 70 -4.07 7.06 2.85
CA SER A 70 -5.24 7.24 1.97
C SER A 70 -6.39 6.29 2.35
N ARG A 71 -6.09 5.04 2.71
CA ARG A 71 -7.10 4.08 3.21
C ARG A 71 -7.69 4.54 4.54
N ASN A 72 -6.84 5.02 5.44
CA ASN A 72 -7.28 5.58 6.71
C ASN A 72 -8.22 6.77 6.55
N MET A 73 -7.88 7.71 5.67
CA MET A 73 -8.72 8.86 5.39
C MET A 73 -10.09 8.44 4.86
N VAL A 74 -10.15 7.60 3.83
CA VAL A 74 -11.43 7.22 3.21
C VAL A 74 -12.32 6.41 4.16
N PHE A 75 -11.74 5.52 4.97
CA PHE A 75 -12.51 4.77 5.99
C PHE A 75 -13.08 5.68 7.07
N ARG A 76 -12.34 6.72 7.48
CA ARG A 76 -12.83 7.71 8.46
C ARG A 76 -13.95 8.59 7.91
N LEU A 77 -13.98 8.77 6.59
CA LEU A 77 -14.98 9.60 5.90
C LEU A 77 -16.27 8.84 5.59
N ALA A 78 -16.25 7.51 5.66
CA ALA A 78 -17.43 6.67 5.55
C ALA A 78 -18.32 6.80 6.79
N GLU A 79 -19.62 6.88 6.56
CA GLU A 79 -20.69 6.99 7.55
C GLU A 79 -21.26 5.62 7.93
N GLY A 80 -21.17 4.63 7.02
CA GLY A 80 -21.64 3.26 7.23
C GLY A 80 -21.08 2.55 8.48
N GLU A 81 -21.89 1.67 9.07
CA GLU A 81 -21.48 0.85 10.22
C GLU A 81 -20.50 -0.26 9.81
N VAL A 82 -20.61 -0.73 8.57
CA VAL A 82 -19.69 -1.67 7.94
C VAL A 82 -18.94 -0.92 6.83
N VAL A 83 -17.61 -1.08 6.82
CA VAL A 83 -16.71 -0.43 5.85
C VAL A 83 -15.94 -1.48 5.06
N CYS A 84 -15.77 -1.23 3.76
CA CYS A 84 -15.05 -2.11 2.85
C CYS A 84 -13.99 -1.32 2.05
N ASN A 85 -12.75 -1.79 2.02
CA ASN A 85 -11.73 -1.20 1.14
C ASN A 85 -11.94 -1.71 -0.28
N LEU A 86 -11.96 -0.77 -1.23
CA LEU A 86 -12.08 -1.06 -2.65
C LEU A 86 -11.03 -0.26 -3.42
N ASP A 87 -10.07 -0.97 -4.01
CA ASP A 87 -9.07 -0.34 -4.87
C ASP A 87 -9.72 0.12 -6.19
N ALA A 88 -9.19 1.16 -6.83
CA ALA A 88 -9.84 1.82 -7.98
C ALA A 88 -10.00 0.93 -9.23
N ASP A 89 -9.21 -0.12 -9.33
CA ASP A 89 -9.15 -1.10 -10.43
C ASP A 89 -9.94 -2.38 -10.13
N ASN A 90 -10.64 -2.43 -9.00
CA ASN A 90 -11.34 -3.61 -8.53
C ASN A 90 -12.85 -3.50 -8.81
N TYR A 91 -13.47 -4.64 -9.15
CA TYR A 91 -14.92 -4.80 -9.16
C TYR A 91 -15.39 -5.52 -7.90
N LEU A 92 -16.44 -5.01 -7.24
CA LEU A 92 -17.07 -5.66 -6.10
C LEU A 92 -17.76 -6.96 -6.49
N GLY A 93 -18.34 -6.99 -7.69
CA GLY A 93 -19.26 -8.04 -8.11
C GLY A 93 -20.70 -7.72 -7.70
N ARG A 94 -21.66 -8.30 -8.42
CA ARG A 94 -23.10 -8.08 -8.20
C ARG A 94 -23.54 -8.70 -6.87
N GLY A 95 -24.28 -7.93 -6.06
CA GLY A 95 -24.83 -8.39 -4.80
C GLY A 95 -23.79 -8.53 -3.67
N PHE A 96 -22.58 -8.00 -3.83
CA PHE A 96 -21.56 -7.98 -2.78
C PHE A 96 -22.06 -7.26 -1.52
N ALA A 97 -22.68 -6.08 -1.68
CA ALA A 97 -23.17 -5.29 -0.55
C ALA A 97 -24.28 -6.02 0.22
N GLU A 98 -25.26 -6.60 -0.49
CA GLU A 98 -26.33 -7.40 0.13
C GLU A 98 -25.76 -8.59 0.91
N PHE A 99 -24.77 -9.29 0.33
CA PHE A 99 -24.07 -10.38 1.00
C PHE A 99 -23.37 -9.91 2.28
N MET A 100 -22.68 -8.76 2.26
CA MET A 100 -22.02 -8.20 3.44
C MET A 100 -22.99 -7.78 4.53
N LEU A 101 -24.06 -7.06 4.19
CA LEU A 101 -25.08 -6.65 5.16
C LEU A 101 -25.70 -7.88 5.85
N LYS A 102 -25.95 -8.95 5.10
CA LYS A 102 -26.44 -10.21 5.68
C LYS A 102 -25.42 -10.85 6.63
N GLU A 103 -24.14 -10.92 6.28
CA GLU A 103 -23.14 -11.55 7.16
C GLU A 103 -22.96 -10.77 8.46
N PHE A 104 -22.85 -9.45 8.40
CA PHE A 104 -22.66 -8.60 9.59
C PHE A 104 -23.90 -8.47 10.48
N ASN A 105 -25.11 -8.70 9.95
CA ASN A 105 -26.32 -8.76 10.78
C ASN A 105 -26.43 -10.05 11.61
N ASN A 106 -25.72 -11.13 11.21
CA ASN A 106 -25.87 -12.46 11.83
C ASN A 106 -24.71 -12.84 12.76
N LYS A 107 -23.59 -12.12 12.67
CA LYS A 107 -22.33 -12.47 13.32
C LYS A 107 -21.69 -11.19 13.86
N GLU A 108 -21.07 -11.29 15.02
CA GLU A 108 -20.31 -10.18 15.62
C GLU A 108 -18.80 -10.46 15.59
N ARG A 109 -18.00 -9.41 15.73
CA ARG A 109 -16.53 -9.50 15.81
C ARG A 109 -15.91 -10.25 14.63
N LEU A 110 -16.36 -9.94 13.42
CA LEU A 110 -15.86 -10.57 12.20
C LEU A 110 -15.20 -9.53 11.29
N PHE A 111 -14.30 -10.01 10.43
CA PHE A 111 -13.88 -9.26 9.25
C PHE A 111 -13.72 -10.22 8.07
N TYR A 112 -14.07 -9.75 6.88
CA TYR A 112 -13.85 -10.47 5.64
C TYR A 112 -12.60 -9.97 4.95
N THR A 113 -11.87 -10.89 4.32
CA THR A 113 -10.80 -10.55 3.39
C THR A 113 -10.96 -11.31 2.08
N SER A 114 -10.30 -10.81 1.05
CA SER A 114 -9.95 -11.64 -0.10
C SER A 114 -9.13 -12.87 0.33
N ASN A 115 -9.16 -13.91 -0.49
CA ASN A 115 -8.23 -15.01 -0.41
C ASN A 115 -6.85 -14.46 -0.79
N LEU A 116 -5.95 -14.55 0.17
CA LEU A 116 -4.60 -13.98 0.14
C LEU A 116 -3.69 -14.57 -0.95
N CYS A 117 -4.15 -15.58 -1.70
CA CYS A 117 -3.51 -16.06 -2.93
C CYS A 117 -3.73 -15.13 -4.15
N TYR A 118 -4.72 -14.23 -4.10
CA TYR A 118 -5.06 -13.34 -5.23
C TYR A 118 -4.53 -11.93 -4.99
N ARG A 119 -3.32 -11.68 -5.50
CA ARG A 119 -2.56 -10.43 -5.29
C ARG A 119 -3.33 -9.15 -5.64
N ASP A 120 -4.17 -9.18 -6.67
CA ASP A 120 -4.85 -7.97 -7.19
C ASP A 120 -6.10 -7.56 -6.42
N VAL A 121 -6.57 -8.43 -5.51
CA VAL A 121 -7.74 -8.19 -4.65
C VAL A 121 -7.32 -8.14 -3.18
N PHE A 122 -6.01 -8.23 -2.92
CA PHE A 122 -5.43 -8.43 -1.59
C PHE A 122 -5.88 -7.39 -0.57
N GLY A 123 -6.00 -6.13 -1.01
CA GLY A 123 -6.42 -5.00 -0.19
C GLY A 123 -7.91 -4.98 0.16
N ARG A 124 -8.74 -5.89 -0.37
CA ARG A 124 -10.17 -5.93 -0.07
C ARG A 124 -10.40 -6.54 1.30
N GLY A 125 -10.68 -5.66 2.27
CA GLY A 125 -11.09 -6.02 3.62
C GLY A 125 -12.42 -5.35 3.96
N CYS A 126 -13.34 -6.09 4.58
CA CYS A 126 -14.63 -5.59 5.04
C CYS A 126 -14.81 -5.89 6.54
N LEU A 127 -15.18 -4.89 7.33
CA LEU A 127 -15.32 -5.00 8.78
C LEU A 127 -16.26 -3.94 9.34
N GLU A 128 -16.69 -4.11 10.60
CA GLU A 128 -17.37 -3.05 11.31
C GLU A 128 -16.44 -1.84 11.52
N ARG A 129 -16.95 -0.64 11.24
CA ARG A 129 -16.21 0.62 11.37
C ARG A 129 -15.68 0.84 12.79
N LYS A 130 -16.43 0.40 13.81
CA LYS A 130 -15.99 0.44 15.21
C LYS A 130 -14.69 -0.33 15.43
N GLU A 131 -14.56 -1.51 14.83
CA GLU A 131 -13.36 -2.35 14.96
C GLU A 131 -12.17 -1.76 14.21
N PHE A 132 -12.41 -1.12 13.05
CA PHE A 132 -11.39 -0.35 12.36
C PHE A 132 -10.83 0.79 13.22
N VAL A 133 -11.71 1.56 13.88
CA VAL A 133 -11.33 2.66 14.77
C VAL A 133 -10.59 2.16 16.01
N GLU A 134 -11.08 1.09 16.64
CA GLU A 134 -10.43 0.50 17.82
C GLU A 134 -9.08 -0.15 17.48
N ALA A 135 -8.91 -0.65 16.26
CA ALA A 135 -7.63 -1.11 15.72
C ALA A 135 -6.72 0.05 15.28
N ARG A 136 -7.16 1.30 15.38
CA ARG A 136 -6.40 2.52 15.03
C ARG A 136 -5.96 2.56 13.56
N GLY A 137 -6.78 1.97 12.68
CA GLY A 137 -6.59 1.94 11.24
C GLY A 137 -5.35 1.16 10.76
N TYR A 138 -5.00 1.37 9.50
CA TYR A 138 -3.77 0.88 8.88
C TYR A 138 -2.57 1.61 9.45
N ASN A 139 -1.46 0.91 9.65
CA ASN A 139 -0.26 1.49 10.25
C ASN A 139 0.47 2.42 9.25
N GLU A 140 0.53 3.71 9.56
CA GLU A 140 1.04 4.73 8.64
C GLU A 140 2.57 4.85 8.61
N VAL A 141 3.26 4.11 9.48
CA VAL A 141 4.73 4.01 9.44
C VAL A 141 5.22 3.15 8.27
N PHE A 142 4.34 2.33 7.68
CA PHE A 142 4.62 1.63 6.44
C PHE A 142 4.53 2.61 5.29
N VAL A 143 5.63 2.68 4.53
CA VAL A 143 5.79 3.63 3.44
C VAL A 143 6.02 2.82 2.17
N GLY A 144 5.40 3.26 1.08
CA GLY A 144 5.44 2.62 -0.23
C GLY A 144 4.62 1.33 -0.28
N TYR A 145 5.16 0.28 -0.89
CA TYR A 145 4.42 -0.93 -1.23
C TYR A 145 4.57 -2.06 -0.19
N GLY A 146 3.43 -2.63 0.21
CA GLY A 146 3.32 -3.93 0.87
C GLY A 146 3.35 -3.89 2.40
N LEU A 147 2.80 -4.96 2.97
CA LEU A 147 2.60 -5.28 4.39
C LEU A 147 1.44 -4.60 5.11
N GLU A 148 0.93 -3.48 4.62
CA GLU A 148 -0.09 -2.71 5.31
C GLU A 148 -1.39 -3.50 5.56
N ASP A 149 -1.82 -4.30 4.58
CA ASP A 149 -3.05 -5.09 4.69
C ASP A 149 -2.89 -6.25 5.67
N VAL A 150 -1.84 -7.06 5.49
CA VAL A 150 -1.62 -8.26 6.31
C VAL A 150 -1.26 -7.93 7.75
N GLU A 151 -0.56 -6.82 7.98
CA GLU A 151 -0.30 -6.33 9.34
C GLU A 151 -1.61 -5.89 10.01
N PHE A 152 -2.48 -5.18 9.29
CA PHE A 152 -3.78 -4.78 9.80
C PHE A 152 -4.66 -5.98 10.12
N PHE A 153 -4.76 -6.95 9.22
CA PHE A 153 -5.52 -8.19 9.43
C PHE A 153 -4.99 -9.00 10.61
N ASN A 154 -3.66 -9.11 10.76
CA ASN A 154 -3.06 -9.78 11.91
C ASN A 154 -3.44 -9.08 13.23
N ARG A 155 -3.46 -7.74 13.25
CA ARG A 155 -3.90 -6.99 14.44
C ARG A 155 -5.38 -7.22 14.76
N LEU A 156 -6.25 -7.34 13.75
CA LEU A 156 -7.65 -7.70 13.97
C LEU A 156 -7.79 -9.09 14.60
N LEU A 157 -7.01 -10.08 14.14
CA LEU A 157 -6.98 -11.41 14.77
C LEU A 157 -6.46 -11.36 16.21
N CYS A 158 -5.40 -10.59 16.49
CA CYS A 158 -4.89 -10.42 17.86
C CYS A 158 -5.91 -9.75 18.79
N ARG A 159 -6.84 -8.96 18.25
CA ARG A 159 -8.01 -8.40 18.97
C ARG A 159 -9.14 -9.42 19.16
N GLY A 160 -9.01 -10.64 18.64
CA GLY A 160 -10.00 -11.70 18.76
C GLY A 160 -11.18 -11.55 17.80
N LEU A 161 -10.98 -10.88 16.65
CA LEU A 161 -11.95 -10.96 15.56
C LEU A 161 -11.76 -12.28 14.79
N VAL A 162 -12.83 -12.76 14.19
CA VAL A 162 -12.84 -13.92 13.30
C VAL A 162 -12.67 -13.47 11.86
N GLN A 163 -11.66 -14.02 11.18
CA GLN A 163 -11.48 -13.80 9.75
C GLN A 163 -12.37 -14.75 8.95
N GLU A 164 -13.08 -14.19 7.98
CA GLU A 164 -13.80 -14.93 6.95
C GLU A 164 -13.21 -14.58 5.57
N ILE A 165 -13.38 -15.49 4.60
CA ILE A 165 -12.82 -15.31 3.25
C ILE A 165 -13.97 -15.24 2.24
N PHE A 166 -13.87 -14.32 1.28
CA PHE A 166 -14.78 -14.30 0.13
C PHE A 166 -14.59 -15.57 -0.72
N ASN A 167 -15.64 -16.38 -0.86
CA ASN A 167 -15.57 -17.62 -1.64
C ASN A 167 -16.20 -17.46 -3.04
N GLN A 168 -16.96 -16.40 -3.25
CA GLN A 168 -17.64 -16.05 -4.49
C GLN A 168 -16.62 -15.53 -5.51
N LYS A 169 -16.56 -16.13 -6.70
CA LYS A 169 -15.57 -15.81 -7.73
C LYS A 169 -15.79 -14.41 -8.32
N GLU A 170 -17.03 -13.98 -8.40
CA GLU A 170 -17.44 -12.66 -8.87
C GLU A 170 -16.86 -11.51 -8.03
N PHE A 171 -16.44 -11.78 -6.79
CA PHE A 171 -15.81 -10.79 -5.91
C PHE A 171 -14.30 -10.63 -6.17
N TYR A 172 -13.74 -11.31 -7.19
CA TYR A 172 -12.31 -11.27 -7.51
C TYR A 172 -11.99 -10.64 -8.87
N ASN A 173 -12.98 -10.02 -9.51
CA ASN A 173 -12.76 -9.37 -10.81
C ASN A 173 -11.98 -8.06 -10.65
N VAL A 174 -10.95 -7.89 -11.47
CA VAL A 174 -10.04 -6.73 -11.47
C VAL A 174 -9.70 -6.32 -12.89
N LEU A 175 -9.36 -5.04 -13.07
CA LEU A 175 -8.70 -4.55 -14.27
C LEU A 175 -7.20 -4.83 -14.17
N MET A 176 -6.70 -5.67 -15.07
CA MET A 176 -5.29 -6.00 -15.13
C MET A 176 -4.46 -4.77 -15.55
N HIS A 177 -3.40 -4.49 -14.80
CA HIS A 177 -2.49 -3.39 -15.06
C HIS A 177 -1.04 -3.80 -14.77
N ALA A 178 -0.06 -3.01 -15.19
CA ALA A 178 1.36 -3.29 -14.93
C ALA A 178 1.74 -2.98 -13.47
N ASP A 179 2.75 -3.67 -12.94
CA ASP A 179 3.23 -3.45 -11.56
C ASP A 179 3.77 -2.02 -11.33
N GLU A 180 4.30 -1.37 -12.37
CA GLU A 180 4.73 0.03 -12.32
C GLU A 180 3.62 0.95 -11.81
N GLU A 181 2.39 0.74 -12.28
CA GLU A 181 1.27 1.60 -11.93
C GLU A 181 0.96 1.55 -10.43
N ARG A 182 1.25 0.44 -9.74
CA ARG A 182 1.03 0.27 -8.29
C ARG A 182 1.81 1.27 -7.46
N ILE A 183 3.00 1.65 -7.94
CA ILE A 183 3.97 2.48 -7.21
C ILE A 183 4.31 3.79 -7.95
N ALA A 184 3.73 4.05 -9.12
CA ALA A 184 4.02 5.20 -9.99
C ALA A 184 3.85 6.56 -9.31
N GLN A 185 3.02 6.63 -8.26
CA GLN A 185 2.76 7.85 -7.48
C GLN A 185 3.43 7.85 -6.10
N GLU A 186 4.13 6.78 -5.73
CA GLU A 186 4.82 6.68 -4.44
C GLU A 186 6.14 7.46 -4.46
N PHE A 187 6.50 8.03 -3.30
CA PHE A 187 7.71 8.85 -3.14
C PHE A 187 8.98 8.10 -3.60
N LEU A 188 9.11 6.82 -3.21
CA LEU A 188 10.31 6.04 -3.43
C LEU A 188 10.63 5.88 -4.92
N LEU A 189 9.64 5.63 -5.78
CA LEU A 189 9.86 5.57 -7.22
C LEU A 189 10.00 6.97 -7.84
N LYS A 190 9.13 7.93 -7.48
CA LYS A 190 9.16 9.30 -8.04
C LYS A 190 10.49 10.03 -7.82
N LYS A 191 11.14 9.78 -6.69
CA LYS A 191 12.43 10.39 -6.34
C LYS A 191 13.62 9.51 -6.67
N LEU A 192 13.41 8.29 -7.15
CA LEU A 192 14.51 7.41 -7.51
C LEU A 192 15.36 8.05 -8.62
N GLN A 193 16.67 8.11 -8.40
CA GLN A 193 17.64 8.55 -9.38
C GLN A 193 18.34 7.36 -10.03
N SER A 194 18.72 6.36 -9.23
CA SER A 194 19.38 5.15 -9.74
C SER A 194 19.36 4.03 -8.71
N VAL A 195 19.36 2.80 -9.21
CA VAL A 195 19.52 1.58 -8.42
C VAL A 195 20.79 0.88 -8.88
N TYR A 196 21.56 0.36 -7.93
CA TYR A 196 22.71 -0.48 -8.18
C TYR A 196 22.63 -1.77 -7.38
N LEU A 197 23.18 -2.85 -7.95
CA LEU A 197 23.19 -4.18 -7.35
C LEU A 197 24.62 -4.71 -7.21
N ASP A 198 24.93 -5.26 -6.04
CA ASP A 198 26.16 -6.00 -5.76
C ASP A 198 25.79 -7.44 -5.38
N TYR A 199 26.12 -8.39 -6.25
CA TYR A 199 25.73 -9.79 -6.12
C TYR A 199 26.46 -10.45 -4.94
N ILE A 200 25.72 -11.20 -4.11
CA ILE A 200 26.31 -11.94 -2.98
C ILE A 200 26.23 -13.44 -3.25
N ASN A 201 25.02 -13.97 -3.46
CA ASN A 201 24.76 -15.39 -3.71
C ASN A 201 23.38 -15.57 -4.38
N PRO A 202 22.96 -16.78 -4.77
CA PRO A 202 21.72 -17.01 -5.52
C PRO A 202 20.42 -16.49 -4.87
N TYR A 203 20.41 -16.23 -3.57
CA TYR A 203 19.22 -15.78 -2.83
C TYR A 203 19.45 -14.47 -2.06
N SER A 204 20.59 -13.80 -2.24
CA SER A 204 20.91 -12.54 -1.57
C SER A 204 21.61 -11.57 -2.51
N THR A 205 21.20 -10.31 -2.47
CA THR A 205 21.86 -9.23 -3.23
C THR A 205 21.90 -7.97 -2.38
N ARG A 206 22.98 -7.18 -2.51
CA ARG A 206 23.07 -5.86 -1.90
C ARG A 206 22.52 -4.85 -2.88
N VAL A 207 21.61 -4.02 -2.39
CA VAL A 207 20.92 -2.99 -3.18
C VAL A 207 21.38 -1.62 -2.66
N LEU A 208 21.80 -0.75 -3.58
CA LEU A 208 22.01 0.67 -3.33
C LEU A 208 21.01 1.47 -4.15
N MET A 209 20.17 2.26 -3.47
CA MET A 209 19.19 3.15 -4.09
C MET A 209 19.60 4.59 -3.82
N LEU A 210 19.84 5.37 -4.88
CA LEU A 210 20.09 6.81 -4.80
C LEU A 210 18.82 7.55 -5.19
N TYR A 211 18.45 8.55 -4.39
CA TYR A 211 17.30 9.41 -4.60
C TYR A 211 17.72 10.84 -4.92
N LYS A 212 16.89 11.52 -5.72
CA LYS A 212 16.96 12.96 -5.96
C LYS A 212 16.83 13.70 -4.62
N GLY A 213 17.64 14.74 -4.42
CA GLY A 213 17.75 15.42 -3.13
C GLY A 213 18.76 14.77 -2.18
N GLN A 214 19.78 14.10 -2.73
CA GLN A 214 20.96 13.61 -2.01
C GLN A 214 20.65 12.58 -0.90
N ARG A 215 19.54 11.84 -0.98
CA ARG A 215 19.25 10.73 -0.05
C ARG A 215 19.61 9.39 -0.66
N PHE A 216 20.05 8.43 0.14
CA PHE A 216 20.25 7.05 -0.30
C PHE A 216 19.73 6.02 0.71
N GLY A 217 19.49 4.81 0.22
CA GLY A 217 19.28 3.62 1.04
C GLY A 217 20.18 2.48 0.54
N ILE A 218 20.81 1.74 1.44
CA ILE A 218 21.65 0.59 1.11
C ILE A 218 21.45 -0.55 2.12
N GLY A 219 21.40 -1.78 1.62
CA GLY A 219 21.30 -2.96 2.47
C GLY A 219 21.28 -4.24 1.66
N VAL A 220 21.21 -5.37 2.35
CA VAL A 220 21.13 -6.69 1.72
C VAL A 220 19.69 -7.16 1.77
N ILE A 221 19.11 -7.45 0.60
CA ILE A 221 17.85 -8.18 0.51
C ILE A 221 18.14 -9.67 0.38
N GLN A 222 17.36 -10.49 1.07
CA GLN A 222 17.46 -11.95 1.05
C GLN A 222 16.09 -12.56 0.72
N ASN A 223 16.05 -13.44 -0.29
CA ASN A 223 14.87 -14.20 -0.67
C ASN A 223 14.82 -15.50 0.14
N ASN A 224 14.05 -15.52 1.23
CA ASN A 224 13.94 -16.68 2.09
C ASN A 224 13.16 -17.84 1.45
N ILE A 225 12.32 -17.57 0.44
CA ILE A 225 11.64 -18.61 -0.33
C ILE A 225 12.68 -19.43 -1.10
N ALA A 226 13.56 -18.74 -1.83
CA ALA A 226 14.63 -19.36 -2.60
C ALA A 226 15.68 -20.03 -1.69
N MET A 227 16.05 -19.38 -0.59
CA MET A 227 17.04 -19.90 0.36
C MET A 227 16.61 -21.22 1.00
N ASN A 228 15.33 -21.32 1.40
CA ASN A 228 14.82 -22.46 2.15
C ASN A 228 14.23 -23.56 1.26
N TYR A 229 14.19 -23.35 -0.06
CA TYR A 229 13.53 -24.24 -1.01
C TYR A 229 12.09 -24.58 -0.57
N ASN A 230 11.36 -23.57 -0.12
CA ASN A 230 10.08 -23.79 0.56
C ASN A 230 9.06 -24.44 -0.37
N HIS A 231 8.55 -25.60 0.06
CA HIS A 231 7.16 -25.93 -0.20
C HIS A 231 6.29 -25.27 0.87
N PRO A 232 5.12 -24.70 0.54
CA PRO A 232 4.22 -24.14 1.53
C PRO A 232 3.72 -25.27 2.45
N ASP A 233 4.30 -25.33 3.65
CA ASP A 233 3.96 -26.24 4.75
C ASP A 233 3.08 -25.57 5.82
N GLU A 234 2.91 -24.25 5.75
CA GLU A 234 1.92 -23.50 6.51
C GLU A 234 0.64 -23.42 5.68
N SER A 235 -0.50 -23.87 6.20
CA SER A 235 -1.77 -23.79 5.46
C SER A 235 -2.47 -22.45 5.67
N ASP A 236 -2.14 -21.73 6.74
CA ASP A 236 -2.66 -20.41 7.03
C ASP A 236 -1.94 -19.34 6.18
N MET A 237 -2.67 -18.82 5.19
CA MET A 237 -2.11 -17.84 4.25
C MET A 237 -1.66 -16.56 4.93
N LEU A 238 -2.35 -16.11 5.99
CA LEU A 238 -1.94 -14.90 6.69
C LEU A 238 -0.62 -15.14 7.43
N LYS A 239 -0.46 -16.30 8.06
CA LYS A 239 0.82 -16.70 8.68
C LYS A 239 1.94 -16.82 7.66
N GLN A 240 1.66 -17.34 6.47
CA GLN A 240 2.65 -17.31 5.38
C GLN A 240 3.05 -15.86 5.05
N CYS A 241 2.07 -14.96 4.90
CA CYS A 241 2.34 -13.56 4.58
C CYS A 241 3.16 -12.84 5.66
N ILE A 242 3.03 -13.17 6.94
CA ILE A 242 3.82 -12.51 8.01
C ILE A 242 5.07 -13.31 8.43
N GLY A 243 5.28 -14.50 7.86
CA GLY A 243 6.37 -15.39 8.21
C GLY A 243 7.67 -15.06 7.48
N ASP A 244 8.78 -14.99 8.22
CA ASP A 244 10.13 -14.71 7.67
C ASP A 244 10.46 -15.66 6.52
N LYS A 245 10.03 -16.92 6.65
CA LYS A 245 10.32 -18.02 5.74
C LYS A 245 9.84 -17.74 4.31
N TYR A 246 8.72 -17.03 4.12
CA TYR A 246 8.02 -16.95 2.83
C TYR A 246 8.12 -15.59 2.13
N ARG A 247 9.21 -14.84 2.33
CA ARG A 247 9.32 -13.49 1.77
C ARG A 247 10.75 -13.01 1.52
N LEU A 248 10.83 -11.86 0.88
CA LEU A 248 12.02 -11.02 0.86
C LEU A 248 12.19 -10.33 2.22
N VAL A 249 13.40 -10.38 2.76
CA VAL A 249 13.74 -9.74 4.04
C VAL A 249 14.99 -8.89 3.91
N ILE A 250 15.12 -7.90 4.79
CA ILE A 250 16.41 -7.22 5.00
C ILE A 250 17.31 -8.12 5.85
N LYS A 251 18.46 -8.51 5.32
CA LYS A 251 19.47 -9.26 6.06
C LYS A 251 20.35 -8.29 6.85
N GLY A 252 20.17 -8.26 8.16
CA GLY A 252 20.87 -7.33 9.05
C GLY A 252 20.16 -5.99 9.12
N GLU A 253 20.76 -4.96 8.54
CA GLU A 253 20.24 -3.58 8.59
C GLU A 253 20.06 -2.96 7.21
N TRP A 254 19.11 -2.03 7.12
CA TRP A 254 18.97 -1.11 6.00
C TRP A 254 19.52 0.25 6.44
N LYS A 255 20.61 0.69 5.83
CA LYS A 255 21.27 1.96 6.13
C LYS A 255 20.72 3.05 5.23
N GLU A 256 20.48 4.23 5.79
CA GLU A 256 20.03 5.41 5.06
C GLU A 256 20.92 6.60 5.42
N GLY A 257 21.08 7.54 4.50
CA GLY A 257 21.93 8.69 4.72
C GLY A 257 21.91 9.68 3.55
N ILE A 258 22.96 10.50 3.49
CA ILE A 258 23.15 11.52 2.46
C ILE A 258 24.23 11.06 1.48
N TRP A 259 24.05 11.30 0.19
CA TRP A 259 25.08 11.03 -0.81
C TRP A 259 25.45 12.27 -1.60
N ASP A 260 26.75 12.38 -1.91
CA ASP A 260 27.33 13.47 -2.70
C ASP A 260 28.03 12.90 -3.93
N GLU A 261 27.94 13.63 -5.03
CA GLU A 261 28.71 13.34 -6.23
C GLU A 261 30.15 13.84 -6.06
N MET A 262 31.11 13.03 -6.49
CA MET A 262 32.53 13.35 -6.51
C MET A 262 33.06 13.24 -7.93
N GLU A 263 34.20 13.88 -8.23
CA GLU A 263 34.81 13.86 -9.57
C GLU A 263 34.96 12.43 -10.16
N ASN A 264 35.27 11.44 -9.30
CA ASN A 264 35.49 10.05 -9.71
C ASN A 264 34.60 9.04 -8.98
N GLY A 265 33.40 9.43 -8.54
CA GLY A 265 32.56 8.52 -7.76
C GLY A 265 31.44 9.21 -7.00
N ILE A 266 31.01 8.54 -5.93
CA ILE A 266 30.08 9.11 -4.95
C ILE A 266 30.61 8.87 -3.54
N ARG A 267 30.16 9.72 -2.63
CA ARG A 267 30.35 9.59 -1.19
C ARG A 267 29.01 9.31 -0.54
N LEU A 268 28.97 8.33 0.35
CA LEU A 268 27.80 7.96 1.14
C LEU A 268 28.11 8.27 2.60
N ASN A 269 27.39 9.23 3.17
CA ASN A 269 27.52 9.67 4.56
C ASN A 269 26.34 9.13 5.38
N PHE A 270 26.62 8.36 6.42
CA PHE A 270 25.58 7.82 7.30
C PHE A 270 26.08 7.70 8.74
N LYS A 271 25.39 8.39 9.67
CA LYS A 271 25.83 8.55 11.07
C LYS A 271 27.29 9.03 11.12
N ASP A 272 28.18 8.28 11.78
CA ASP A 272 29.60 8.59 11.96
C ASP A 272 30.50 7.82 10.97
N GLU A 273 29.92 7.20 9.93
CA GLU A 273 30.62 6.44 8.90
C GLU A 273 30.52 7.13 7.54
N GLU A 274 31.59 7.00 6.76
CA GLU A 274 31.67 7.42 5.35
C GLU A 274 32.05 6.21 4.49
N MET A 275 31.42 6.08 3.33
CA MET A 275 31.80 5.11 2.30
C MET A 275 31.99 5.83 0.96
N ILE A 276 33.15 5.63 0.34
CA ILE A 276 33.48 6.20 -0.98
C ILE A 276 33.41 5.10 -2.02
N LEU A 277 32.53 5.27 -3.00
CA LEU A 277 32.41 4.38 -4.15
C LEU A 277 32.93 5.07 -5.39
N ARG A 278 34.01 4.55 -5.97
CA ARG A 278 34.59 5.07 -7.22
C ARG A 278 33.74 4.67 -8.41
N ASN A 279 33.69 5.50 -9.43
CA ASN A 279 32.99 5.22 -10.67
C ASN A 279 33.94 4.57 -11.68
N LYS A 280 33.50 3.47 -12.30
CA LYS A 280 34.10 2.90 -13.50
C LYS A 280 32.98 2.47 -14.46
N SER A 281 32.78 3.27 -15.51
CA SER A 281 31.77 3.04 -16.55
C SER A 281 30.33 2.97 -16.01
N ASN A 282 29.77 1.77 -15.85
CA ASN A 282 28.39 1.55 -15.33
C ASN A 282 28.39 0.94 -13.92
N CYS A 283 29.54 1.00 -13.22
CA CYS A 283 29.75 0.37 -11.92
C CYS A 283 30.25 1.41 -10.91
N LEU A 284 29.71 1.34 -9.70
CA LEU A 284 30.27 1.99 -8.52
C LEU A 284 30.99 0.92 -7.71
N TYR A 285 32.21 1.18 -7.22
CA TYR A 285 32.99 0.14 -6.53
C TYR A 285 33.87 0.70 -5.42
N ASP A 286 34.16 -0.15 -4.44
CA ASP A 286 35.25 0.03 -3.48
C ASP A 286 36.17 -1.20 -3.53
N PHE A 287 36.98 -1.42 -2.49
CA PHE A 287 37.88 -2.58 -2.42
C PHE A 287 37.14 -3.92 -2.30
N ASN A 288 35.95 -3.93 -1.70
CA ASN A 288 35.18 -5.13 -1.35
C ASN A 288 33.94 -5.34 -2.22
N HIS A 289 33.41 -4.30 -2.86
CA HIS A 289 32.09 -4.28 -3.46
C HIS A 289 32.09 -3.74 -4.89
N GLN A 290 31.24 -4.32 -5.74
CA GLN A 290 31.00 -3.85 -7.11
C GLN A 290 29.50 -3.73 -7.39
N TYR A 291 29.02 -2.49 -7.47
CA TYR A 291 27.63 -2.14 -7.65
C TYR A 291 27.33 -1.82 -9.11
N TYR A 292 26.62 -2.70 -9.79
CA TYR A 292 26.22 -2.54 -11.19
C TYR A 292 24.92 -1.77 -11.31
N LYS A 293 24.90 -0.72 -12.14
CA LYS A 293 23.71 0.11 -12.36
C LYS A 293 22.62 -0.69 -13.08
N VAL A 294 21.41 -0.70 -12.52
CA VAL A 294 20.23 -1.29 -13.15
C VAL A 294 19.68 -0.31 -14.20
N LYS A 295 19.49 -0.80 -15.43
CA LYS A 295 18.94 -0.02 -16.56
C LYS A 295 17.54 -0.48 -16.98
N ASP A 296 17.18 -1.72 -16.66
CA ASP A 296 15.87 -2.27 -17.00
C ASP A 296 14.79 -1.68 -16.08
N ALA A 297 13.79 -1.05 -16.69
CA ALA A 297 12.75 -0.32 -15.96
C ALA A 297 11.86 -1.26 -15.13
N ASN A 298 11.53 -2.44 -15.67
CA ASN A 298 10.72 -3.43 -14.97
C ASN A 298 11.45 -3.98 -13.73
N LEU A 299 12.74 -4.28 -13.88
CA LEU A 299 13.58 -4.72 -12.77
C LEU A 299 13.70 -3.64 -11.69
N ILE A 300 13.80 -2.36 -12.07
CA ILE A 300 13.77 -1.25 -11.11
C ILE A 300 12.48 -1.27 -10.28
N VAL A 301 11.32 -1.42 -10.93
CA VAL A 301 10.02 -1.52 -10.24
C VAL A 301 10.00 -2.71 -9.28
N VAL A 302 10.42 -3.90 -9.72
CA VAL A 302 10.48 -5.11 -8.88
C VAL A 302 11.40 -4.90 -7.68
N ILE A 303 12.56 -4.27 -7.86
CA ILE A 303 13.49 -3.98 -6.76
C ILE A 303 12.87 -2.99 -5.78
N VAL A 304 12.26 -1.90 -6.26
CA VAL A 304 11.63 -0.89 -5.39
C VAL A 304 10.54 -1.54 -4.55
N MET A 305 9.67 -2.35 -5.16
CA MET A 305 8.60 -3.06 -4.44
C MET A 305 9.18 -4.03 -3.41
N GLY A 306 10.12 -4.89 -3.81
CA GLY A 306 10.71 -5.90 -2.93
C GLY A 306 11.53 -5.32 -1.77
N VAL A 307 12.30 -4.25 -2.01
CA VAL A 307 13.03 -3.53 -0.95
C VAL A 307 12.05 -2.89 0.02
N THR A 308 11.02 -2.22 -0.49
CA THR A 308 10.04 -1.53 0.35
C THR A 308 9.26 -2.51 1.22
N GLU A 309 8.81 -3.62 0.64
CA GLU A 309 8.14 -4.70 1.34
C GLU A 309 9.03 -5.28 2.45
N ALA A 310 10.31 -5.54 2.16
CA ALA A 310 11.29 -6.04 3.11
C ALA A 310 11.57 -5.05 4.26
N ILE A 311 11.64 -3.74 3.97
CA ILE A 311 11.79 -2.68 4.98
C ILE A 311 10.54 -2.61 5.87
N ASN A 312 9.34 -2.63 5.28
CA ASN A 312 8.09 -2.62 6.05
C ASN A 312 8.00 -3.87 6.94
N TYR A 313 8.46 -5.02 6.45
CA TYR A 313 8.55 -6.22 7.26
C TYR A 313 9.54 -6.09 8.43
N LEU A 314 10.73 -5.52 8.19
CA LEU A 314 11.71 -5.26 9.26
C LEU A 314 11.12 -4.34 10.34
N LYS A 315 10.29 -3.37 9.97
CA LYS A 315 9.54 -2.52 10.92
C LYS A 315 8.51 -3.34 11.69
N MET A 316 7.70 -4.13 10.99
CA MET A 316 6.66 -4.97 11.59
C MET A 316 7.24 -5.94 12.64
N LYS A 317 8.38 -6.57 12.37
CA LYS A 317 9.05 -7.46 13.33
C LYS A 317 9.51 -6.80 14.63
N LYS A 318 9.69 -5.47 14.62
CA LYS A 318 10.09 -4.68 15.79
C LYS A 318 8.89 -4.15 16.56
N MET A 319 7.67 -4.34 16.03
CA MET A 319 6.44 -3.89 16.66
C MET A 319 5.87 -5.02 17.50
N ASP A 320 5.28 -4.64 18.63
CA ASP A 320 4.36 -5.53 19.32
C ASP A 320 3.06 -5.58 18.51
N ASN A 321 2.43 -6.76 18.44
CA ASN A 321 1.12 -6.92 17.79
C ASN A 321 -0.02 -6.21 18.55
N ASP A 322 0.29 -5.34 19.51
CA ASP A 322 -0.68 -4.52 20.24
C ASP A 322 -1.05 -3.28 19.43
N CYS A 323 -2.35 -3.13 19.18
CA CYS A 323 -2.90 -1.95 18.51
C CYS A 323 -2.58 -0.65 19.23
N LYS A 324 -2.35 -0.64 20.56
CA LYS A 324 -2.15 0.59 21.34
C LYS A 324 -1.00 1.48 20.86
N THR A 325 0.02 0.89 20.23
CA THR A 325 1.20 1.62 19.77
C THR A 325 1.08 2.13 18.34
N VAL A 326 0.09 1.65 17.58
CA VAL A 326 -0.12 2.02 16.18
C VAL A 326 -0.70 3.43 16.09
N ASN A 327 -0.13 4.28 15.24
CA ASN A 327 -0.63 5.62 14.98
C ASN A 327 -0.93 6.43 16.27
N PRO A 328 0.03 6.62 17.20
CA PRO A 328 -0.21 7.10 18.57
C PRO A 328 -0.91 8.46 18.62
N ASN A 329 -0.69 9.30 17.61
CA ASN A 329 -1.22 10.66 17.51
C ASN A 329 -2.50 10.78 16.68
N GLY A 330 -3.13 9.65 16.31
CA GLY A 330 -4.24 9.61 15.34
C GLY A 330 -3.79 9.07 13.98
N PHE A 331 -4.77 8.77 13.11
CA PHE A 331 -4.56 8.17 11.79
C PHE A 331 -5.48 8.80 10.74
N GLY A 332 -5.08 8.79 9.48
CA GLY A 332 -5.80 9.41 8.36
C GLY A 332 -5.90 10.92 8.53
N GLN A 333 -4.91 11.55 9.15
CA GLN A 333 -4.96 12.98 9.48
C GLN A 333 -4.79 13.85 8.25
N GLY A 334 -5.59 14.90 8.11
CA GLY A 334 -5.45 15.85 7.02
C GLY A 334 -6.73 16.64 6.75
N ILE A 335 -6.66 17.47 5.72
CA ILE A 335 -7.77 18.29 5.26
C ILE A 335 -8.40 17.64 4.02
N VAL A 336 -9.72 17.53 4.04
CA VAL A 336 -10.52 17.14 2.88
C VAL A 336 -11.69 18.10 2.64
N TYR A 337 -12.18 18.07 1.40
CA TYR A 337 -13.35 18.80 0.94
C TYR A 337 -14.35 17.81 0.38
N ARG A 338 -15.63 17.98 0.72
CA ARG A 338 -16.73 17.09 0.31
C ARG A 338 -17.44 17.67 -0.91
N ASN A 339 -17.71 16.85 -1.91
CA ASN A 339 -18.55 17.16 -3.08
C ASN A 339 -18.27 18.55 -3.67
N PHE A 340 -16.99 18.84 -3.96
CA PHE A 340 -16.52 20.11 -4.57
C PHE A 340 -16.71 21.37 -3.71
N ASP A 341 -17.16 21.24 -2.46
CA ASP A 341 -17.31 22.37 -1.55
C ASP A 341 -15.97 22.71 -0.86
N TYR A 342 -15.22 23.59 -1.52
CA TYR A 342 -13.95 24.11 -1.02
C TYR A 342 -14.10 25.19 0.06
N THR A 343 -15.32 25.63 0.35
CA THR A 343 -15.56 26.62 1.41
C THR A 343 -15.64 25.96 2.78
N ASN A 344 -16.09 24.70 2.83
CA ASN A 344 -16.25 23.91 4.05
C ASN A 344 -15.15 22.87 4.17
N LYS A 345 -14.05 23.25 4.83
CA LYS A 345 -12.95 22.33 5.16
C LYS A 345 -13.38 21.30 6.21
N ILE A 346 -13.05 20.03 5.98
CA ILE A 346 -13.18 18.96 6.97
C ILE A 346 -11.79 18.62 7.46
N LEU A 347 -11.58 18.74 8.77
CA LEU A 347 -10.31 18.38 9.42
C LEU A 347 -10.43 16.99 10.03
N LEU A 348 -9.69 16.04 9.48
CA LEU A 348 -9.45 14.74 10.10
C LEU A 348 -8.28 14.93 11.09
N ALA A 349 -8.61 15.13 12.35
CA ALA A 349 -7.64 15.19 13.45
C ALA A 349 -7.33 13.80 14.03
#